data_AF-A0AAV1CWG8-F1
#
_entry.id   AF-A0AAV1CWG8-F1
#
_cell.length_a   1.000
_cell.length_b   1.000
_cell.length_c   1.000
_cell.angle_alpha   90.00
_cell.angle_beta   90.00
_cell.angle_gamma   90.00
#
_symmetry.space_group_name_H-M   'P 1'
#
loop_
_entity.id
_entity.type
_entity.pdbx_description
1 polymer ?
#
loop_
_entity_poly.entity_id
_entity_poly.type
_entity_poly.pdbx_seq_one_letter_code
_entity_poly.pdbx_strand_id
1 'polypeptide(L)'
;MVTPDEDIFYLVGLLSSAKPHSTGKDGLEHIIKQNDRILRLCERKQLGVKQYLPQYKTQNEWKVHFGKQWGVYSRRKSTYDPLAILAPGQRIFKKAVPFQ
;
A
#
# COMPACT_ATOMS: atom_id res chain seq x y z
N MET A 1 -6.56 -0.51 9.39
CA MET A 1 -5.37 0.36 9.25
C MET A 1 -4.22 -0.36 9.90
N VAL A 2 -3.02 -0.31 9.32
CA VAL A 2 -1.80 -0.84 9.93
C VAL A 2 -0.94 0.34 10.34
N THR A 3 -0.56 0.38 11.62
CA THR A 3 0.31 1.41 12.20
C THR A 3 1.63 0.77 12.65
N PRO A 4 2.67 1.58 12.91
CA PRO A 4 3.82 1.13 13.68
C PRO A 4 3.40 0.59 15.06
N ASP A 5 4.23 -0.28 15.64
CA ASP A 5 3.96 -0.95 16.93
C ASP A 5 4.27 -0.04 18.15
N GLU A 6 4.80 1.16 17.91
CA GLU A 6 5.17 2.14 18.94
C GLU A 6 3.95 2.84 19.54
N ASP A 7 4.03 3.22 20.82
CA ASP A 7 2.95 3.94 21.52
C ASP A 7 2.71 5.34 20.95
N ILE A 8 3.77 5.99 20.47
CA ILE A 8 3.73 7.29 19.80
C ILE A 8 4.43 7.14 18.46
N PHE A 9 3.72 7.43 17.37
CA PHE A 9 4.26 7.41 16.02
C PHE A 9 3.84 8.67 15.26
N TYR A 10 4.58 8.99 14.20
CA TYR A 10 4.37 10.19 13.41
C TYR A 10 3.69 9.87 12.08
N LEU A 11 2.68 10.68 11.72
CA LEU A 11 2.14 10.72 10.37
C LEU A 11 2.95 11.71 9.54
N VAL A 12 3.58 11.24 8.46
CA VAL A 12 4.30 12.08 7.51
C VAL A 12 3.56 12.04 6.17
N GLY A 13 3.04 13.18 5.74
CA GLY A 13 2.32 13.34 4.47
C GLY A 13 3.12 14.15 3.45
N LEU A 14 3.49 13.52 2.34
CA LEU A 14 4.10 14.21 1.19
C LEU A 14 3.01 14.59 0.19
N LEU A 15 2.40 15.76 0.41
CA LEU A 15 1.25 16.25 -0.36
C LEU A 15 1.67 16.98 -1.64
N SER A 16 2.47 16.32 -2.48
CA SER A 16 3.00 16.88 -3.72
C SER A 16 1.91 17.05 -4.78
N SER A 17 1.96 18.14 -5.55
CA SER A 17 1.13 18.36 -6.72
C SER A 17 1.96 18.23 -8.00
N ALA A 18 1.51 17.39 -8.93
CA ALA A 18 2.17 17.21 -10.23
C ALA A 18 1.55 18.16 -11.25
N LYS A 19 2.39 18.91 -11.99
CA LYS A 19 1.92 19.70 -13.12
C LYS A 19 1.67 18.81 -14.33
N PRO A 20 0.48 18.89 -14.97
CA PRO A 20 0.21 18.16 -16.20
C PRO A 20 1.28 18.44 -17.27
N HIS A 21 1.71 17.40 -17.98
CA HIS A 21 2.68 17.46 -19.07
C HIS A 21 4.08 17.99 -18.73
N SER A 22 4.40 18.25 -17.44
CA SER A 22 5.76 18.62 -17.07
C SER A 22 6.69 17.41 -17.12
N THR A 23 7.86 17.61 -17.73
CA THR A 23 9.00 16.67 -17.73
C THR A 23 10.05 17.04 -16.68
N GLY A 24 9.83 18.13 -15.93
CA GLY A 24 10.74 18.65 -14.92
C GLY A 24 10.52 18.04 -13.53
N LYS A 25 11.01 18.75 -12.49
CA LYS A 25 10.90 18.30 -11.09
C LYS A 25 9.46 18.33 -10.55
N ASP A 26 8.58 19.10 -11.18
CA ASP A 26 7.15 19.16 -10.90
C ASP A 26 6.33 18.17 -11.74
N GLY A 27 6.99 17.29 -12.52
CA GLY A 27 6.36 16.20 -13.27
C GLY A 27 6.01 14.99 -12.41
N LEU A 28 4.96 14.26 -12.80
CA LEU A 28 4.48 13.06 -12.08
C LEU A 28 5.58 11.99 -11.92
N GLU A 29 6.32 11.70 -12.98
CA GLU A 29 7.39 10.70 -12.96
C GLU A 29 8.50 11.04 -11.97
N HIS A 30 8.87 12.33 -11.90
CA HIS A 30 9.87 12.80 -10.95
C HIS A 30 9.41 12.58 -9.51
N ILE A 31 8.16 12.97 -9.20
CA ILE A 31 7.56 12.81 -7.88
C ILE A 31 7.47 11.34 -7.48
N ILE A 32 7.01 10.47 -8.39
CA ILE A 32 6.96 9.01 -8.14
C ILE A 32 8.36 8.47 -7.85
N LYS A 33 9.36 8.83 -8.65
CA LYS A 33 10.75 8.39 -8.46
C LYS A 33 11.33 8.87 -7.12
N GLN A 34 10.97 10.07 -6.68
CA GLN A 34 11.36 10.58 -5.37
C GLN A 34 10.69 9.80 -4.23
N ASN A 35 9.38 9.54 -4.32
CA ASN A 35 8.65 8.75 -3.33
C ASN A 35 9.24 7.34 -3.19
N ASP A 36 9.54 6.68 -4.31
CA ASP A 36 10.23 5.39 -4.35
C ASP A 36 11.60 5.44 -3.64
N ARG A 37 12.38 6.50 -3.86
CA ARG A 37 13.68 6.66 -3.22
C ARG A 37 13.55 6.80 -1.70
N ILE A 38 12.54 7.51 -1.22
CA ILE A 38 12.25 7.66 0.21
C ILE A 38 11.89 6.30 0.82
N LEU A 39 10.98 5.55 0.18
CA LEU A 39 10.59 4.21 0.65
C LEU A 39 11.79 3.24 0.71
N ARG A 40 12.64 3.21 -0.33
CA ARG A 40 13.86 2.39 -0.34
C ARG A 40 14.86 2.79 0.74
N LEU A 41 14.92 4.08 1.10
CA LEU A 41 15.76 4.52 2.21
C LEU A 41 15.20 4.00 3.54
N CYS A 42 13.89 4.16 3.78
CA CYS A 42 13.23 3.66 4.98
C CYS A 42 13.41 2.15 5.16
N GLU A 43 13.28 1.38 4.08
CA GLU A 43 13.50 -0.07 4.07
C GLU A 43 14.96 -0.42 4.40
N ARG A 44 15.94 0.17 3.69
CA ARG A 44 17.37 -0.09 3.92
C ARG A 44 17.83 0.28 5.33
N LYS A 45 17.26 1.34 5.91
CA LYS A 45 17.55 1.79 7.27
C LYS A 45 16.68 1.10 8.34
N GLN A 46 15.78 0.20 7.93
CA GLN A 46 14.88 -0.56 8.81
C GLN A 46 14.07 0.34 9.76
N LEU A 47 13.58 1.48 9.26
CA LEU A 47 12.91 2.50 10.06
C LEU A 47 11.50 2.10 10.57
N GLY A 48 11.07 0.85 10.39
CA GLY A 48 9.74 0.39 10.85
C GLY A 48 8.53 1.05 10.17
N VAL A 49 8.75 1.82 9.10
CA VAL A 49 7.70 2.64 8.48
C VAL A 49 6.55 1.78 7.91
N LYS A 50 5.32 2.19 8.22
CA LYS A 50 4.09 1.68 7.58
C LYS A 50 3.48 2.76 6.71
N GLN A 51 3.25 2.43 5.43
CA GLN A 51 2.57 3.34 4.52
C GLN A 51 1.09 3.47 4.89
N TYR A 52 0.62 4.72 5.05
CA TYR A 52 -0.79 5.06 5.12
C TYR A 52 -1.34 5.19 3.69
N LEU A 53 -2.50 4.59 3.41
CA LEU A 53 -3.07 4.45 2.06
C LEU A 53 -2.10 3.81 1.04
N PRO A 54 -1.54 2.62 1.34
CA PRO A 54 -0.55 2.00 0.47
C PRO A 54 -1.14 1.54 -0.87
N GLN A 55 -0.32 1.57 -1.92
CA GLN A 55 -0.65 1.02 -3.23
C GLN A 55 0.32 -0.10 -3.61
N TYR A 56 0.14 -1.28 -3.00
CA TYR A 56 0.89 -2.48 -3.38
C TYR A 56 0.28 -3.17 -4.59
N LYS A 57 1.11 -3.86 -5.38
CA LYS A 57 0.69 -4.50 -6.64
C LYS A 57 0.41 -5.99 -6.47
N THR A 58 0.99 -6.61 -5.45
CA THR A 58 0.93 -8.04 -5.21
C THR A 58 0.34 -8.35 -3.84
N GLN A 59 -0.34 -9.50 -3.74
CA GLN A 59 -0.85 -9.96 -2.45
C GLN A 59 0.28 -10.25 -1.45
N ASN A 60 1.48 -10.63 -1.91
CA ASN A 60 2.61 -10.88 -1.03
C ASN A 60 3.08 -9.60 -0.31
N GLU A 61 3.18 -8.48 -1.04
CA GLU A 61 3.44 -7.17 -0.44
C GLU A 61 2.36 -6.79 0.59
N TRP A 62 1.09 -7.08 0.29
CA TRP A 62 0.00 -6.89 1.25
C TRP A 62 0.13 -7.77 2.50
N LYS A 63 0.52 -9.05 2.35
CA LYS A 63 0.81 -9.95 3.48
C LYS A 63 1.90 -9.37 4.38
N VAL A 64 2.99 -8.89 3.78
CA VAL A 64 4.10 -8.24 4.51
C VAL A 64 3.61 -6.96 5.21
N HIS A 65 2.79 -6.14 4.55
CA HIS A 65 2.22 -4.94 5.13
C HIS A 65 1.39 -5.24 6.39
N PHE A 66 0.41 -6.14 6.28
CA PHE A 66 -0.48 -6.54 7.38
C PHE A 66 0.22 -7.38 8.47
N GLY A 67 1.29 -8.09 8.13
CA GLY A 67 2.05 -8.92 9.06
C GLY A 67 1.16 -9.90 9.83
N LYS A 68 1.25 -9.86 11.17
CA LYS A 68 0.48 -10.71 12.09
C LYS A 68 -1.04 -10.58 11.91
N GLN A 69 -1.52 -9.44 11.39
CA GLN A 69 -2.95 -9.19 11.20
C GLN A 69 -3.52 -9.81 9.91
N TRP A 70 -2.66 -10.33 9.02
CA TRP A 70 -3.08 -10.89 7.73
C TRP A 70 -4.12 -12.00 7.87
N GLY A 71 -3.94 -12.92 8.82
CA GLY A 71 -4.86 -14.04 9.01
C GLY A 71 -6.29 -13.58 9.34
N VAL A 72 -6.42 -12.62 10.25
CA VAL A 72 -7.71 -12.01 10.60
C VAL A 72 -8.31 -11.25 9.41
N TYR A 73 -7.48 -10.50 8.69
CA TYR A 73 -7.92 -9.75 7.51
C TYR A 73 -8.45 -10.67 6.40
N SER A 74 -7.71 -11.74 6.08
CA SER A 74 -8.11 -12.72 5.07
C SER A 74 -9.39 -13.44 5.46
N ARG A 75 -9.55 -13.83 6.73
CA ARG A 75 -10.78 -14.46 7.22
C ARG A 75 -11.99 -13.52 7.08
N ARG A 76 -11.83 -12.25 7.43
CA ARG A 76 -12.89 -11.25 7.25
C ARG A 76 -13.23 -11.05 5.77
N LYS A 77 -12.23 -11.03 4.88
CA LYS A 77 -12.48 -10.96 3.43
C LYS A 77 -13.32 -12.15 2.96
N SER A 78 -12.97 -13.38 3.34
CA SER A 78 -13.76 -14.56 2.94
C SER A 78 -15.17 -14.55 3.52
N THR A 79 -15.39 -13.99 4.71
CA THR A 79 -16.73 -13.90 5.32
C THR A 79 -17.61 -12.87 4.64
N TYR A 80 -17.09 -11.70 4.30
CA TYR A 80 -17.89 -10.55 3.86
C TYR A 80 -17.82 -10.26 2.36
N ASP A 81 -16.80 -10.75 1.66
CA ASP A 81 -16.64 -10.65 0.20
C ASP A 81 -15.94 -11.90 -0.37
N PRO A 82 -16.59 -13.07 -0.32
CA PRO A 82 -16.01 -14.36 -0.70
C PRO A 82 -15.56 -14.43 -2.17
N LEU A 83 -16.19 -13.65 -3.04
CA LEU A 83 -15.88 -13.61 -4.47
C LEU A 83 -14.87 -12.52 -4.84
N ALA A 84 -14.38 -11.76 -3.84
CA ALA A 84 -13.46 -10.64 -4.01
C ALA A 84 -13.94 -9.61 -5.06
N ILE A 85 -15.21 -9.25 -4.99
CA ILE A 85 -15.86 -8.28 -5.90
C ILE A 85 -15.57 -6.84 -5.46
N LEU A 86 -15.47 -6.60 -4.15
CA LEU A 86 -15.39 -5.26 -3.59
C LEU A 86 -13.95 -4.72 -3.60
N ALA A 87 -13.84 -3.44 -3.99
CA ALA A 87 -12.60 -2.65 -4.03
C ALA A 87 -11.44 -3.31 -4.81
N PRO A 88 -11.63 -3.74 -6.07
CA PRO A 88 -10.59 -4.41 -6.86
C PRO A 88 -9.36 -3.53 -7.10
N GLY A 89 -9.52 -2.20 -7.08
CA GLY A 89 -8.43 -1.23 -7.22
C GLY A 89 -7.36 -1.31 -6.13
N GLN A 90 -7.70 -1.85 -4.94
CA GLN A 90 -6.74 -2.09 -3.86
C GLN A 90 -5.80 -3.26 -4.14
N ARG A 91 -6.15 -4.16 -5.08
CA ARG A 91 -5.31 -5.28 -5.54
C ARG A 91 -4.85 -6.24 -4.42
N ILE A 92 -5.61 -6.33 -3.32
CA ILE A 92 -5.29 -7.24 -2.22
C ILE A 92 -5.74 -8.68 -2.53
N PHE A 93 -6.93 -8.81 -3.12
CA PHE A 93 -7.51 -10.09 -3.54
C PHE A 93 -7.95 -9.97 -5.00
N LYS A 94 -7.72 -11.03 -5.77
CA LYS A 94 -8.20 -11.13 -7.16
C LYS A 94 -9.60 -11.73 -7.16
N LYS A 95 -10.47 -11.22 -8.03
CA LYS A 95 -11.83 -11.74 -8.22
C LYS A 95 -11.76 -13.24 -8.53
N ALA A 96 -12.60 -14.03 -7.86
CA ALA A 96 -12.74 -15.44 -8.20
C ALA A 96 -13.31 -15.57 -9.62
N VAL A 97 -12.71 -16.43 -10.43
CA VAL A 97 -13.30 -16.84 -11.71
C VAL A 97 -14.35 -17.90 -11.37
N PRO A 98 -15.63 -17.75 -11.77
CA PRO A 98 -16.61 -18.80 -11.57
C PRO A 98 -16.12 -20.09 -12.25
N PHE A 99 -16.29 -21.24 -11.59
CA PHE A 99 -16.16 -22.52 -12.27
C PHE A 99 -17.18 -22.55 -13.41
N GLN A 100 -16.71 -22.74 -14.65
CA GLN A 100 -17.55 -23.05 -15.81
C GLN A 100 -18.01 -24.49 -15.77
#